data_AF-A0A9P0M8E5-F1
#
_entry.id   AF-A0A9P0M8E5-F1
#
_cell.length_a   1.000
_cell.length_b   1.000
_cell.length_c   1.000
_cell.angle_alpha   90.00
_cell.angle_beta   90.00
_cell.angle_gamma   90.00
#
_symmetry.space_group_name_H-M   'P 1'
#
loop_
_entity.id
_entity.type
_entity.pdbx_description
1 polymer ?
#
loop_
_entity_poly.entity_id
_entity_poly.type
_entity_poly.pdbx_seq_one_letter_code
_entity_poly.pdbx_strand_id
1 'polypeptide(L)' 'MSCYEGEKINLDEPRYDQDTYIGRARHFFEITNPLNLFVSYRQLEEARCLVTKYNLLSSSI' A
#
# COMPACT_ATOMS: atom_id res chain seq x y z
N MET A 1 4.20 28.05 -9.23
CA MET A 1 4.56 26.62 -9.08
C MET A 1 3.33 25.95 -8.51
N SER A 2 2.52 25.31 -9.36
CA SER A 2 1.28 24.66 -8.92
C SER A 2 1.66 23.39 -8.17
N CYS A 3 1.53 23.40 -6.85
CA CYS A 3 1.67 22.20 -6.06
C CYS A 3 0.48 21.29 -6.43
N TYR A 4 0.78 20.11 -6.97
CA TYR A 4 -0.21 19.07 -7.17
C TYR A 4 -0.68 18.61 -5.78
N GLU A 5 -1.90 19.00 -5.41
CA GLU A 5 -2.59 18.47 -4.24
C GLU A 5 -3.07 17.07 -4.63
N GLY A 6 -2.20 16.08 -4.43
CA GLY A 6 -2.56 14.68 -4.61
C GLY A 6 -3.63 14.32 -3.58
N GLU A 7 -4.76 13.80 -4.05
CA GLU A 7 -5.84 13.33 -3.19
C GLU A 7 -5.31 12.33 -2.15
N LYS A 8 -5.79 12.44 -0.90
CA LYS A 8 -5.40 11.53 0.19
C LYS A 8 -5.80 10.11 -0.22
N ILE A 9 -4.81 9.24 -0.41
CA ILE A 9 -5.02 7.84 -0.73
C ILE A 9 -5.58 7.16 0.52
N ASN A 10 -6.80 6.61 0.40
CA ASN A 10 -7.35 5.77 1.44
C ASN A 10 -6.60 4.42 1.45
N LEU A 11 -5.93 4.14 2.56
CA LEU A 11 -5.22 2.88 2.80
C LEU A 11 -5.95 2.00 3.83
N ASP A 12 -7.04 2.49 4.40
CA ASP A 12 -7.83 1.77 5.41
C ASP A 12 -8.76 0.74 4.75
N GLU A 13 -9.12 0.95 3.49
CA GLU A 13 -9.96 0.04 2.72
C GLU A 13 -9.15 -0.83 1.73
N PRO A 14 -9.50 -2.11 1.59
CA PRO A 14 -8.87 -2.99 0.61
C PRO A 14 -9.22 -2.53 -0.81
N ARG A 15 -8.21 -2.43 -1.67
CA ARG A 15 -8.35 -1.99 -3.08
C ARG A 15 -9.28 -2.89 -3.91
N TYR A 16 -9.47 -4.13 -3.51
CA TYR A 16 -10.35 -5.10 -4.16
C TYR A 16 -11.45 -5.55 -3.23
N ASP A 17 -12.65 -5.71 -3.79
CA ASP A 17 -13.78 -6.36 -3.13
C ASP A 17 -13.40 -7.76 -2.64
N GLN A 18 -13.41 -7.97 -1.33
CA GLN A 18 -13.03 -9.24 -0.70
C GLN A 18 -14.15 -10.28 -0.67
N ASP A 19 -15.39 -9.94 -1.06
CA ASP A 19 -16.51 -10.87 -1.03
C ASP A 19 -16.43 -11.90 -2.18
N THR A 20 -15.83 -11.51 -3.30
CA THR A 20 -15.65 -12.40 -4.45
C THR A 20 -14.32 -13.17 -4.39
N TYR A 21 -14.34 -14.43 -4.86
CA TYR A 21 -13.11 -15.23 -4.99
C TYR A 21 -12.04 -14.54 -5.84
N ILE A 22 -12.44 -13.91 -6.94
CA ILE A 22 -11.53 -13.20 -7.84
C ILE A 22 -10.90 -11.98 -7.15
N GLY A 23 -11.68 -11.23 -6.36
CA GLY A 23 -11.14 -10.09 -5.62
C GLY A 23 -10.14 -10.52 -4.54
N ARG A 24 -10.39 -11.62 -3.84
CA ARG A 24 -9.40 -12.22 -2.92
C ARG A 24 -8.14 -12.71 -3.64
N ALA A 25 -8.28 -13.35 -4.80
CA ALA A 25 -7.13 -13.79 -5.58
C ALA A 25 -6.26 -12.62 -6.05
N ARG A 26 -6.89 -11.54 -6.56
CA ARG A 26 -6.17 -10.31 -6.95
C ARG A 26 -5.45 -9.67 -5.78
N HIS A 27 -6.13 -9.55 -4.64
CA HIS A 27 -5.53 -9.04 -3.41
C HIS A 27 -4.31 -9.87 -2.99
N PHE A 28 -4.44 -11.19 -3.01
CA PHE A 28 -3.34 -12.08 -2.66
C PHE A 28 -2.10 -11.90 -3.56
N PHE A 29 -2.29 -11.84 -4.88
CA PHE A 29 -1.19 -11.66 -5.83
C PHE A 29 -0.52 -10.28 -5.72
N GLU A 30 -1.29 -9.22 -5.43
CA GLU A 30 -0.72 -7.88 -5.23
C GLU A 30 0.02 -7.75 -3.89
N ILE A 31 -0.53 -8.26 -2.80
CA ILE A 31 0.10 -8.15 -1.47
C ILE A 31 1.34 -9.02 -1.38
N THR A 32 1.26 -10.27 -1.85
CA THR A 32 2.41 -11.18 -1.81
C THR A 32 3.51 -10.69 -2.73
N ASN A 33 3.14 -10.06 -3.84
CA ASN A 33 4.00 -9.59 -4.94
C ASN A 33 5.24 -10.48 -5.13
N PRO A 34 5.21 -11.48 -6.04
CA PRO A 34 6.33 -12.40 -6.23
C PRO A 34 7.66 -11.70 -6.55
N LEU A 35 7.62 -10.42 -6.97
CA LEU A 35 8.81 -9.61 -7.18
C LEU A 35 9.57 -9.26 -5.90
N ASN A 36 8.94 -9.32 -4.72
CA ASN A 36 9.58 -9.06 -3.42
C ASN A 36 10.79 -9.96 -3.16
N LEU A 37 10.86 -11.14 -3.79
CA LEU A 37 12.00 -12.04 -3.73
C LEU A 37 13.28 -11.47 -4.35
N PHE A 38 13.16 -10.51 -5.28
CA PHE A 38 14.29 -9.89 -5.98
C PHE A 38 14.73 -8.57 -5.34
N VAL A 39 14.07 -8.15 -4.26
CA VAL A 39 14.28 -6.86 -3.60
C VAL A 39 15.08 -7.10 -2.30
N SER A 40 16.03 -6.22 -2.00
CA SER A 40 16.79 -6.33 -0.75
C SER A 40 15.92 -6.04 0.48
N TYR A 41 16.24 -6.68 1.61
CA TYR A 41 15.55 -6.44 2.88
C TYR A 41 15.50 -4.96 3.27
N ARG A 42 16.59 -4.21 3.06
CA ARG A 42 16.64 -2.76 3.36
C ARG A 42 15.56 -1.97 2.61
N GLN A 43 15.36 -2.27 1.33
CA GLN A 43 14.36 -1.59 0.51
C GLN A 43 12.93 -1.95 0.96
N LEU A 44 12.70 -3.19 1.38
CA LEU A 44 11.42 -3.59 1.97
C LEU A 44 11.13 -2.83 3.28
N GLU A 45 12.13 -2.70 4.15
CA GLU A 45 11.97 -1.96 5.41
C GLU A 45 11.75 -0.46 5.18
N GLU A 46 12.43 0.14 4.19
CA GLU A 46 12.22 1.53 3.79
C GLU A 46 10.79 1.77 3.29
N ALA A 47 10.27 0.87 2.45
CA ALA A 47 8.89 0.93 1.97
C ALA A 47 7.88 0.80 3.12
N ARG A 48 8.11 -0.15 4.05
CA ARG A 48 7.27 -0.33 5.24
C ARG A 48 7.24 0.93 6.11
N CYS A 49 8.40 1.55 6.31
CA CYS A 49 8.54 2.78 7.09
C CYS A 49 7.80 3.95 6.45
N LEU A 50 7.87 4.09 5.11
CA LEU A 50 7.13 5.11 4.36
C LEU A 50 5.60 4.98 4.56
N VAL A 51 5.06 3.78 4.37
CA VAL A 51 3.62 3.52 4.53
C VAL A 51 3.17 3.76 5.97
N THR A 52 3.96 3.31 6.95
CA THR A 52 3.65 3.54 8.37
C THR A 52 3.61 5.03 8.71
N LYS A 53 4.57 5.81 8.20
CA LYS A 53 4.60 7.28 8.39
C LYS A 53 3.37 7.94 7.77
N TYR A 54 2.96 7.51 6.57
CA TYR A 54 1.77 8.02 5.93
C TYR A 54 0.51 7.76 6.76
N ASN A 55 0.33 6.56 7.30
CA ASN A 55 -0.80 6.20 8.17
C ASN A 55 -0.81 6.96 9.51
N LEU A 56 0.35 7.24 10.08
CA LEU A 56 0.44 8.05 11.29
C LEU A 56 0.05 9.51 11.02
N LEU A 57 0.57 10.09 9.92
CA LEU A 57 0.24 11.46 9.51
C LEU A 57 -1.26 11.60 9.19
N SER A 58 -1.85 10.61 8.53
CA SER A 58 -3.26 10.62 8.15
C SER A 58 -4.22 10.55 9.34
N SER A 59 -3.75 10.03 10.48
CA SER A 59 -4.51 9.85 11.74
C SER A 59 -4.28 10.99 12.74
N SER A 60 -3.31 11.87 12.49
CA SER A 60 -2.91 12.97 13.39
C SER A 60 -3.55 14.32 13.04
N ILE A 61 -4.38 14.36 11.99
CA ILE A 61 -5.11 15.53 11.46
C ILE A 61 -6.59 15.20 11.58
#